data_AF-A0A6V7I6H2-F1
#
_entry.id   AF-A0A6V7I6H2-F1
#
_cell.length_a   1.000
_cell.length_b   1.000
_cell.length_c   1.000
_cell.angle_alpha   90.00
_cell.angle_beta   90.00
_cell.angle_gamma   90.00
#
_symmetry.space_group_name_H-M   'P 1'
#
loop_
_entity.id
_entity.type
_entity.pdbx_description
1 polymer ?
#
loop_
_entity_poly.entity_id
_entity_poly.type
_entity_poly.pdbx_seq_one_letter_code
_entity_poly.pdbx_strand_id
1 'polypeptide(L)'
;MDGTRAAEVLPLLEERLAILPGGRDRRGGPVLVFPTTARRERAKPEDYRRLLQYLLAIPNDETRGLRFTVIIDMRGGTWDSVKPILKVLHEHFHRSVYVAFIIKPDNFWQKQRTSLAKQKKYNFE
;
A
#
# COMPACT_ATOMS: atom_id res chain seq x y z
N MET A 1 -22.23 -8.81 -12.46
CA MET A 1 -20.82 -8.70 -12.88
C MET A 1 -20.08 -9.80 -12.16
N ASP A 2 -19.48 -10.75 -12.89
CA ASP A 2 -18.61 -11.76 -12.28
C ASP A 2 -17.38 -11.06 -11.71
N GLY A 3 -17.42 -10.80 -10.40
CA GLY A 3 -16.26 -10.31 -9.67
C GLY A 3 -15.15 -11.36 -9.66
N THR A 4 -13.89 -10.91 -9.57
CA THR A 4 -12.74 -11.81 -9.39
C THR A 4 -13.04 -12.78 -8.25
N ARG A 5 -12.90 -14.08 -8.50
CA ARG A 5 -13.18 -15.09 -7.46
C ARG A 5 -11.99 -15.24 -6.53
N ALA A 6 -12.26 -15.55 -5.27
CA ALA A 6 -11.19 -15.76 -4.27
C ALA A 6 -10.17 -16.81 -4.74
N ALA A 7 -10.63 -17.90 -5.38
CA ALA A 7 -9.78 -18.96 -5.91
C ALA A 7 -8.75 -18.45 -6.94
N GLU A 8 -9.04 -17.38 -7.67
CA GLU A 8 -8.15 -16.81 -8.70
C GLU A 8 -7.04 -15.93 -8.12
N VAL A 9 -7.18 -15.53 -6.85
CA VAL A 9 -6.21 -14.69 -6.12
C VAL A 9 -5.76 -15.34 -4.80
N LEU A 10 -6.11 -16.61 -4.57
CA LEU A 10 -5.82 -17.32 -3.33
C LEU A 10 -4.34 -17.28 -2.93
N PRO A 11 -3.36 -17.49 -3.85
CA PRO A 11 -1.95 -17.40 -3.48
C PRO A 11 -1.57 -16.02 -2.95
N LEU A 12 -2.15 -14.95 -3.51
CA LEU A 12 -1.89 -13.58 -3.10
C LEU A 12 -2.51 -13.25 -1.73
N LEU A 13 -3.68 -13.84 -1.46
CA LEU A 13 -4.35 -13.74 -0.16
C LEU A 13 -3.54 -14.45 0.93
N GLU A 14 -3.03 -15.65 0.65
CA GLU A 14 -2.18 -16.42 1.57
C GLU A 14 -0.85 -15.72 1.88
N GLU A 15 -0.27 -15.02 0.90
CA GLU A 15 0.94 -14.21 1.09
C GLU A 15 0.73 -12.95 1.94
N ARG A 16 -0.53 -12.54 2.14
CA ARG A 16 -0.94 -11.37 2.94
C ARG A 16 -0.24 -10.07 2.51
N LEU A 17 -0.06 -9.88 1.21
CA LEU A 17 0.51 -8.64 0.67
C LEU A 17 -0.35 -7.41 0.99
N ALA A 18 -1.66 -7.60 1.03
CA ALA A 18 -2.65 -6.66 1.54
C ALA A 18 -3.77 -7.44 2.22
N ILE A 19 -4.38 -6.84 3.26
CA ILE A 19 -5.47 -7.44 4.01
C ILE A 19 -6.60 -6.43 4.24
N LEU A 20 -7.83 -6.94 4.30
CA LEU A 20 -9.02 -6.20 4.69
C LEU A 20 -9.48 -6.74 6.06
N PRO A 21 -9.00 -6.19 7.19
CA PRO A 21 -9.25 -6.73 8.53
C PRO A 21 -10.71 -6.58 9.02
N GLY A 22 -11.59 -5.94 8.25
CA GLY A 22 -12.98 -5.66 8.63
C GLY A 22 -13.17 -4.41 9.52
N GLY A 23 -12.08 -3.80 9.97
CA GLY A 23 -12.12 -2.54 10.73
C GLY A 23 -12.59 -1.33 9.90
N ARG A 24 -13.10 -0.32 10.60
CA ARG A 24 -13.58 0.95 10.01
C ARG A 24 -12.85 2.14 10.63
N ASP A 25 -12.65 3.18 9.83
CA ASP A 25 -12.15 4.47 10.31
C ASP A 25 -13.27 5.28 11.00
N ARG A 26 -12.94 6.49 11.49
CA ARG A 26 -13.90 7.38 12.17
C ARG A 26 -15.08 7.84 11.31
N ARG A 27 -14.94 7.80 9.98
CA ARG A 27 -16.01 8.14 9.01
C ARG A 27 -16.87 6.92 8.69
N GLY A 28 -16.53 5.74 9.22
CA GLY A 28 -17.12 4.46 8.87
C GLY A 28 -16.51 3.82 7.61
N GLY A 29 -15.47 4.43 7.03
CA GLY A 29 -14.81 3.94 5.82
C GLY A 29 -13.99 2.68 6.08
N PRO A 30 -13.89 1.76 5.11
CA PRO A 30 -13.15 0.51 5.29
C PRO A 30 -11.64 0.77 5.39
N VAL A 31 -10.95 -0.03 6.21
CA VAL A 31 -9.49 0.05 6.38
C VAL A 31 -8.81 -1.05 5.58
N LEU A 32 -7.88 -0.69 4.69
CA LEU A 32 -7.02 -1.61 3.96
C LEU A 32 -5.60 -1.53 4.53
N VAL A 33 -4.99 -2.68 4.83
CA VAL A 33 -3.64 -2.72 5.44
C VAL A 33 -2.66 -3.51 4.57
N PHE A 34 -1.50 -2.93 4.32
CA PHE A 34 -0.33 -3.60 3.75
C PHE A 34 0.65 -3.90 4.89
N PRO A 35 0.63 -5.11 5.47
CA PRO A 35 1.48 -5.47 6.61
C PRO A 35 2.93 -5.68 6.17
N THR A 36 3.87 -5.59 7.11
CA THR A 36 5.25 -6.01 6.86
C THR A 36 5.29 -7.50 6.54
N THR A 37 5.85 -7.86 5.39
CA THR A 37 6.01 -9.25 4.95
C THR A 37 7.26 -9.37 4.08
N ALA A 38 8.03 -10.45 4.27
CA ALA A 38 9.19 -10.75 3.44
C ALA A 38 8.81 -11.06 1.97
N ARG A 39 7.53 -11.31 1.68
CA ARG A 39 7.03 -11.53 0.32
C ARG A 39 6.94 -10.23 -0.48
N ARG A 40 6.84 -9.08 0.18
CA ARG A 40 6.66 -7.76 -0.44
C ARG A 40 7.73 -7.44 -1.49
N GLU A 41 8.98 -7.83 -1.24
CA GLU A 41 10.10 -7.51 -2.13
C GLU A 41 10.04 -8.24 -3.48
N ARG A 42 9.32 -9.36 -3.56
CA ARG A 42 9.18 -10.16 -4.79
C ARG A 42 7.86 -9.89 -5.52
N ALA A 43 6.91 -9.25 -4.86
CA ALA A 43 5.58 -8.99 -5.40
C ALA A 43 5.66 -7.98 -6.56
N LYS A 44 5.01 -8.33 -7.67
CA LYS A 44 4.93 -7.47 -8.86
C LYS A 44 3.75 -6.50 -8.73
N PRO A 45 3.79 -5.35 -9.43
CA PRO A 45 2.66 -4.42 -9.47
C PRO A 45 1.32 -5.09 -9.83
N GLU A 46 1.36 -6.05 -10.76
CA GLU A 46 0.18 -6.80 -11.21
C GLU A 46 -0.42 -7.68 -10.11
N ASP A 47 0.41 -8.21 -9.20
CA ASP A 47 -0.07 -9.00 -8.06
C ASP A 47 -0.90 -8.11 -7.13
N TYR A 48 -0.40 -6.89 -6.83
CA TYR A 48 -1.18 -5.91 -6.07
C TYR A 48 -2.46 -5.52 -6.81
N ARG A 49 -2.41 -5.31 -8.13
CA ARG A 49 -3.59 -4.92 -8.91
C ARG A 49 -4.70 -5.97 -8.80
N ARG A 50 -4.38 -7.25 -9.01
CA ARG A 50 -5.34 -8.36 -8.91
C ARG A 50 -5.87 -8.53 -7.49
N LEU A 51 -4.99 -8.49 -6.50
CA LEU A 51 -5.38 -8.61 -5.10
C LEU A 51 -6.32 -7.47 -4.66
N LEU A 52 -5.99 -6.23 -5.02
CA LEU A 52 -6.80 -5.06 -4.68
C LEU A 52 -8.13 -5.06 -5.42
N GLN A 53 -8.17 -5.50 -6.69
CA GLN A 53 -9.42 -5.64 -7.43
C GLN A 53 -10.41 -6.58 -6.72
N TYR A 54 -9.90 -7.66 -6.12
CA TYR A 54 -10.70 -8.55 -5.28
C TYR A 54 -11.08 -7.90 -3.95
N LEU A 55 -10.11 -7.44 -3.15
CA LEU A 55 -10.36 -6.92 -1.79
C LEU A 55 -11.29 -5.71 -1.78
N LEU A 56 -11.14 -4.78 -2.72
CA LEU A 56 -11.96 -3.58 -2.80
C LEU A 56 -13.39 -3.87 -3.28
N ALA A 57 -13.64 -5.06 -3.84
CA ALA A 57 -14.98 -5.48 -4.24
C ALA A 57 -15.78 -6.14 -3.10
N ILE A 58 -15.14 -6.48 -1.98
CA ILE A 58 -15.79 -7.16 -0.85
C ILE A 58 -16.80 -6.26 -0.11
N PRO A 59 -16.49 -5.00 0.24
CA PRO A 59 -17.47 -4.16 0.94
C PRO A 59 -18.66 -3.79 0.05
N ASN A 60 -19.82 -3.56 0.67
CA ASN A 60 -21.02 -3.09 -0.03
C ASN A 60 -20.84 -1.66 -0.59
N ASP A 61 -21.74 -1.25 -1.48
CA ASP A 61 -21.65 0.04 -2.19
C ASP A 61 -21.60 1.25 -1.26
N GLU A 62 -22.40 1.26 -0.20
CA GLU A 62 -22.40 2.32 0.81
C GLU A 62 -21.02 2.46 1.47
N THR A 63 -20.43 1.34 1.89
CA THR A 63 -19.10 1.31 2.52
C THR A 63 -18.02 1.69 1.52
N ARG A 64 -18.10 1.23 0.27
CA ARG A 64 -17.16 1.63 -0.80
C ARG A 64 -17.25 3.12 -1.12
N GLY A 65 -18.44 3.71 -1.04
CA GLY A 65 -18.66 5.15 -1.24
C GLY A 65 -17.89 6.02 -0.24
N LEU A 66 -17.62 5.52 0.97
CA LEU A 66 -16.81 6.21 1.97
C LEU A 66 -15.30 6.22 1.65
N ARG A 67 -14.87 5.38 0.70
CA ARG A 67 -13.49 5.16 0.26
C ARG A 67 -12.61 4.58 1.36
N PHE A 68 -11.52 3.93 0.96
CA PHE A 68 -10.63 3.19 1.84
C PHE A 68 -9.61 4.10 2.52
N THR A 69 -9.46 3.92 3.84
CA THR A 69 -8.26 4.38 4.55
C THR A 69 -7.19 3.30 4.40
N VAL A 70 -6.06 3.66 3.81
CA VAL A 70 -4.96 2.74 3.52
C VAL A 70 -3.86 2.89 4.58
N ILE A 71 -3.38 1.78 5.11
CA ILE A 71 -2.23 1.75 6.04
C ILE A 71 -1.14 0.90 5.40
N ILE A 72 0.04 1.46 5.24
CA ILE A 72 1.22 0.76 4.73
C ILE A 72 2.24 0.68 5.85
N ASP A 73 2.42 -0.52 6.39
CA ASP A 73 3.46 -0.78 7.38
C ASP A 73 4.82 -0.89 6.70
N MET A 74 5.75 0.03 6.97
CA MET A 74 7.12 -0.03 6.47
C MET A 74 8.16 -0.30 7.56
N ARG A 75 7.77 -0.70 8.77
CA ARG A 75 8.75 -1.07 9.80
C ARG A 75 9.62 -2.21 9.29
N GLY A 76 10.95 -2.07 9.45
CA GLY A 76 11.94 -2.99 8.86
C GLY A 76 12.07 -2.99 7.32
N GLY A 77 11.29 -2.17 6.60
CA GLY A 77 11.29 -2.11 5.13
C GLY A 77 12.03 -0.91 4.53
N THR A 78 12.17 -0.91 3.21
CA THR A 78 12.77 0.20 2.43
C THR A 78 11.72 0.97 1.64
N TRP A 79 12.03 2.22 1.24
CA TRP A 79 11.14 3.00 0.37
C TRP A 79 10.85 2.31 -0.97
N ASP A 80 11.83 1.59 -1.51
CA ASP A 80 11.69 0.90 -2.79
C ASP A 80 10.66 -0.23 -2.74
N SER A 81 10.41 -0.84 -1.58
CA SER A 81 9.37 -1.87 -1.44
C SER A 81 7.95 -1.32 -1.38
N VAL A 82 7.77 -0.01 -1.14
CA VAL A 82 6.46 0.65 -1.08
C VAL A 82 6.11 1.42 -2.35
N LYS A 83 7.10 1.87 -3.12
CA LYS A 83 6.85 2.53 -4.42
C LYS A 83 5.86 1.75 -5.31
N PRO A 84 5.97 0.41 -5.48
CA PRO A 84 5.02 -0.33 -6.31
C PRO A 84 3.58 -0.26 -5.79
N ILE A 85 3.39 -0.34 -4.46
CA ILE A 85 2.07 -0.25 -3.82
C ILE A 85 1.44 1.11 -4.10
N LEU A 86 2.19 2.19 -3.86
CA LEU A 86 1.72 3.55 -4.10
C LEU A 86 1.41 3.80 -5.58
N LYS A 87 2.25 3.28 -6.48
CA LYS A 87 2.05 3.38 -7.93
C LYS A 87 0.74 2.72 -8.36
N VAL A 88 0.50 1.47 -7.93
CA VAL A 88 -0.73 0.74 -8.26
C VAL A 88 -1.97 1.42 -7.70
N LEU A 89 -1.92 1.89 -6.45
CA LEU A 89 -3.01 2.64 -5.84
C LEU A 89 -3.33 3.92 -6.63
N HIS A 90 -2.30 4.65 -7.06
CA HIS A 90 -2.47 5.89 -7.83
C HIS A 90 -3.02 5.62 -9.23
N GLU A 91 -2.41 4.70 -9.98
CA GLU A 91 -2.76 4.44 -11.39
C GLU A 91 -4.14 3.77 -11.53
N HIS A 92 -4.50 2.85 -10.62
CA HIS A 92 -5.69 2.02 -10.78
C HIS A 92 -6.82 2.30 -9.78
N PHE A 93 -6.51 2.81 -8.58
CA PHE A 93 -7.47 2.86 -7.47
C PHE A 93 -7.57 4.23 -6.78
N HIS A 94 -7.10 5.31 -7.42
CA HIS A 94 -7.04 6.64 -6.79
C HIS A 94 -8.39 7.13 -6.28
N ARG A 95 -9.48 6.82 -7.00
CA ARG A 95 -10.85 7.18 -6.58
C ARG A 95 -11.32 6.40 -5.36
N SER A 96 -10.79 5.21 -5.15
CA SER A 96 -11.16 4.33 -4.03
C SER A 96 -10.38 4.64 -2.74
N VAL A 97 -9.31 5.42 -2.79
CA VAL A 97 -8.47 5.73 -1.61
C VAL A 97 -8.88 7.08 -1.02
N TYR A 98 -9.31 7.13 0.24
CA TYR A 98 -9.55 8.38 0.97
C TYR A 98 -8.24 9.02 1.42
N VAL A 99 -7.41 8.24 2.11
CA VAL A 99 -6.11 8.64 2.66
C VAL A 99 -5.19 7.43 2.76
N ALA A 100 -3.88 7.65 2.66
CA ALA A 100 -2.88 6.63 2.89
C ALA A 100 -1.92 7.06 4.01
N PHE A 101 -1.79 6.22 5.03
CA PHE A 101 -0.83 6.36 6.11
C PHE A 101 0.33 5.41 5.90
N ILE A 102 1.55 5.91 6.08
CA ILE A 102 2.76 5.10 5.98
C ILE A 102 3.39 5.05 7.37
N ILE A 103 3.45 3.86 7.96
CA ILE A 103 4.17 3.64 9.22
C ILE A 103 5.64 3.65 8.89
N LYS A 104 6.36 4.58 9.52
CA LYS A 104 7.74 4.94 9.19
C LYS A 104 8.71 3.74 9.23
N PRO A 105 9.65 3.63 8.26
CA PRO A 105 10.81 2.74 8.38
C PRO A 105 11.87 3.32 9.32
N ASP A 106 12.59 2.45 10.05
CA ASP A 106 13.51 2.83 11.13
C ASP A 106 14.56 3.87 10.71
N ASN A 107 15.04 3.78 9.46
CA ASN A 107 16.08 4.67 8.90
C ASN A 107 15.56 5.86 8.07
N PHE A 108 14.26 6.16 8.11
CA PHE A 108 13.67 7.21 7.25
C PHE A 108 14.29 8.60 7.49
N TRP A 109 14.53 8.98 8.76
CA TRP A 109 15.16 10.27 9.07
C TRP A 109 16.63 10.32 8.68
N GLN A 110 17.34 9.18 8.70
CA GLN A 110 18.75 9.13 8.35
C GLN A 110 18.97 9.41 6.85
N LYS A 111 18.16 8.80 5.97
CA LYS A 111 18.26 9.02 4.51
C LYS A 111 17.90 10.45 4.09
N GLN A 112 16.92 11.10 4.74
CA GLN A 112 16.61 12.51 4.45
C GLN A 112 17.75 13.47 4.86
N ARG A 113 18.44 13.20 5.98
CA ARG A 113 19.62 13.98 6.39
C ARG A 113 20.77 13.84 5.39
N THR A 114 20.93 12.67 4.76
CA THR A 114 22.00 12.44 3.79
C THR A 114 21.74 13.11 2.42
N SER A 115 20.48 13.27 1.99
CA SER A 115 20.19 13.95 0.72
C SER A 115 20.49 15.45 0.78
N LEU A 116 20.27 16.08 1.95
CA LEU A 116 20.62 17.48 2.18
C LEU A 116 22.15 17.69 2.25
N ALA A 117 22.90 16.73 2.79
CA ALA A 117 24.36 16.82 2.85
C ALA A 117 25.06 16.64 1.49
N LYS A 118 24.42 15.98 0.52
CA LYS A 118 24.97 15.77 -0.83
C LYS A 118 24.93 17.01 -1.74
N GLN A 119 24.29 18.11 -1.32
CA GLN A 119 24.24 19.35 -2.11
C GLN A 119 25.46 20.27 -1.93
N LYS A 120 26.43 19.94 -1.07
CA LYS A 120 27.73 20.63 -1.01
C LYS A 120 28.83 19.77 -1.62
N LYS A 121 28.84 19.67 -2.94
CA LYS A 121 30.00 19.22 -3.70
C LYS A 121 30.33 20.23 -4.80
N TYR A 122 30.57 21.47 -4.36
CA TYR A 122 31.22 22.49 -5.20
C TYR A 122 32.60 22.73 -4.58
N ASN A 123 33.64 22.36 -5.32
CA ASN A 123 34.98 22.84 -5.07
C ASN A 123 35.07 24.24 -5.68
N PHE A 124 35.40 25.23 -4.87
CA PHE A 124 35.86 26.52 -5.38
C PHE A 124 37.38 26.43 -5.47
N GLU A 125 37.90 26.44 -6.70
CA GLU A 125 39.25 26.92 -7.01
C GLU A 125 39.16 28.39 -7.43
#